data_AF-A0ABD1UK99-F1
#
_entry.id   AF-A0ABD1UK99-F1
#
_cell.length_a   1.000
_cell.length_b   1.000
_cell.length_c   1.000
_cell.angle_alpha   90.00
_cell.angle_beta   90.00
_cell.angle_gamma   90.00
#
_symmetry.space_group_name_H-M   'P 1'
#
loop_
_entity.id
_entity.type
_entity.pdbx_description
1 polymer ?
#
loop_
_entity_poly.entity_id
_entity_poly.type
_entity_poly.pdbx_seq_one_letter_code
_entity_poly.pdbx_strand_id
1 'polypeptide(L)'
;MLLEKIFTSLWHVPVAMIEDVLLLVSPHDYIRVLYVWDVLLKVREEVREYRGDEEEKEKKAEEETNKILAQLRAELVVSNELQQKLERKVNFIESENALLENRQKELKETINNLLQSRESFVKAYELTSQIITFEHDGNWSKALEFYDLQVRSEPMLHTSGSTNFSIENSQGAAHASLSRIEDEMMHKKPYKGLIRSLQQIGSSHVLDVYCQGLTSQKGQFQRDLEFTELQTLAELREEENLLLKERRELKMEVAALRVNLEKQRATSESLKRMKFHYGVFFAYMRLREQEIRNLMWISECVAQNQKSRVHDSVVFIF
;
A
#
# COMPACT_ATOMS: atom_id res chain seq x y z
N MET A 1 -78.46 57.25 -60.28
CA MET A 1 -78.35 56.14 -61.27
C MET A 1 -77.84 56.54 -62.66
N LEU A 2 -78.54 57.32 -63.50
CA LEU A 2 -77.99 57.71 -64.83
C LEU A 2 -76.88 58.76 -64.71
N LEU A 3 -77.05 59.76 -63.84
CA LEU A 3 -76.02 60.77 -63.58
C LEU A 3 -74.75 60.16 -62.95
N GLU A 4 -74.85 59.18 -62.05
CA GLU A 4 -73.67 58.46 -61.50
C GLU A 4 -72.90 57.64 -62.54
N LYS A 5 -73.62 57.00 -63.49
CA LYS A 5 -72.99 56.24 -64.59
C LYS A 5 -72.32 57.14 -65.63
N ILE A 6 -72.86 58.34 -65.85
CA ILE A 6 -72.23 59.37 -66.69
C ILE A 6 -71.03 59.99 -65.96
N PHE A 7 -71.13 60.20 -64.64
CA PHE A 7 -70.04 60.75 -63.84
C PHE A 7 -68.83 59.80 -63.75
N THR A 8 -69.06 58.49 -63.63
CA THR A 8 -68.00 57.47 -63.62
C THR A 8 -67.38 57.22 -65.00
N SER A 9 -68.15 57.35 -66.09
CA SER A 9 -67.60 57.22 -67.45
C SER A 9 -66.84 58.48 -67.91
N LEU A 10 -67.31 59.69 -67.59
CA LEU A 10 -66.58 60.94 -67.90
C LEU A 10 -65.29 61.11 -67.07
N TRP A 11 -65.18 60.45 -65.92
CA TRP A 11 -64.01 60.52 -65.05
C TRP A 11 -62.72 59.98 -65.72
N HIS A 12 -62.86 59.06 -66.67
CA HIS A 12 -61.75 58.46 -67.44
C HIS A 12 -61.61 59.01 -68.86
N VAL A 13 -62.45 59.97 -69.26
CA VAL A 13 -62.38 60.58 -70.60
C VAL A 13 -61.35 61.72 -70.58
N PRO A 14 -60.33 61.70 -71.47
CA PRO A 14 -59.39 62.81 -71.61
C PRO A 14 -60.15 64.09 -71.96
N VAL A 15 -59.75 65.24 -71.38
CA VAL A 15 -60.40 66.54 -71.58
C VAL A 15 -60.62 66.87 -73.08
N ALA A 16 -59.70 66.42 -73.93
CA ALA A 16 -59.75 66.55 -75.39
C ALA A 16 -61.00 65.93 -76.05
N MET A 17 -61.59 64.85 -75.51
CA MET A 17 -62.77 64.20 -76.10
C MET A 17 -64.10 64.90 -75.76
N ILE A 18 -64.10 65.86 -74.84
CA ILE A 18 -65.33 66.56 -74.41
C ILE A 18 -65.52 67.89 -75.16
N GLU A 19 -64.42 68.52 -75.60
CA GLU A 19 -64.44 69.68 -76.50
C GLU A 19 -65.15 69.36 -77.84
N ASP A 20 -65.00 68.12 -78.35
CA ASP A 20 -65.66 67.65 -79.58
C ASP A 20 -67.19 67.52 -79.45
N VAL A 21 -67.73 67.31 -78.24
CA VAL A 21 -69.18 67.15 -78.00
C VAL A 21 -69.90 68.51 -77.85
N LEU A 22 -69.18 69.57 -77.45
CA LEU A 22 -69.73 70.93 -77.32
C LEU A 22 -70.06 71.60 -78.67
N LEU A 23 -69.52 71.10 -79.79
CA LEU A 23 -69.78 71.63 -81.14
C LEU A 23 -71.17 71.29 -81.71
N LEU A 24 -71.94 70.42 -81.06
CA LEU A 24 -73.27 69.96 -81.51
C LEU A 24 -74.45 70.60 -80.75
N VAL A 25 -74.20 71.53 -79.82
CA VAL A 25 -75.22 72.12 -78.94
C VAL A 25 -75.73 73.46 -79.50
N SER A 26 -77.05 73.68 -79.46
CA SER A 26 -77.72 74.89 -79.95
C SER A 26 -77.26 76.17 -79.20
N PRO A 27 -77.16 77.35 -79.85
CA PRO A 27 -76.54 78.57 -79.28
C PRO A 27 -77.12 79.05 -77.94
N HIS A 28 -78.39 78.74 -77.65
CA HIS A 28 -79.07 79.16 -76.43
C HIS A 28 -78.76 78.28 -75.20
N ASP A 29 -78.37 77.01 -75.42
CA ASP A 29 -78.03 76.05 -74.35
C ASP A 29 -76.52 75.99 -74.06
N TYR A 30 -75.71 76.52 -75.00
CA TYR A 30 -74.25 76.62 -74.90
C TYR A 30 -73.78 77.33 -73.62
N ILE A 31 -74.47 78.41 -73.22
CA ILE A 31 -74.13 79.18 -72.00
C ILE A 31 -74.37 78.37 -70.73
N ARG A 32 -75.45 77.57 -70.68
CA ARG A 32 -75.75 76.70 -69.53
C ARG A 32 -74.77 75.52 -69.45
N VAL A 33 -74.42 74.93 -70.58
CA VAL A 33 -73.43 73.85 -70.66
C VAL A 33 -72.04 74.34 -70.25
N LEU A 34 -71.61 75.52 -70.69
CA LEU A 34 -70.34 76.13 -70.27
C LEU A 34 -70.31 76.42 -68.77
N TYR A 35 -71.39 76.96 -68.20
CA TYR A 35 -71.44 77.24 -66.75
C TYR A 35 -71.36 75.95 -65.92
N VAL A 36 -72.11 74.92 -66.31
CA VAL A 36 -72.09 73.62 -65.63
C VAL A 36 -70.73 72.92 -65.83
N TRP A 37 -70.12 73.05 -67.01
CA TRP A 37 -68.79 72.53 -67.30
C TRP A 37 -67.70 73.23 -66.50
N ASP A 38 -67.74 74.55 -66.36
CA ASP A 38 -66.78 75.34 -65.57
C ASP A 38 -66.86 74.97 -64.07
N VAL A 39 -68.09 74.83 -63.55
CA VAL A 39 -68.31 74.33 -62.17
C VAL A 39 -67.80 72.90 -62.01
N LEU A 40 -68.04 72.01 -62.98
CA LEU A 40 -67.56 70.63 -62.94
C LEU A 40 -66.04 70.52 -63.09
N LEU A 41 -65.43 71.37 -63.91
CA LEU A 41 -63.98 71.44 -64.08
C LEU A 41 -63.32 71.89 -62.76
N LYS A 42 -63.90 72.91 -62.12
CA LYS A 42 -63.44 73.43 -60.83
C LYS A 42 -63.56 72.40 -59.71
N VAL A 43 -64.70 71.71 -59.62
CA VAL A 43 -64.89 70.60 -58.66
C VAL A 43 -63.95 69.44 -58.95
N ARG A 44 -63.69 69.12 -60.23
CA ARG A 44 -62.73 68.06 -60.62
C ARG A 44 -61.29 68.43 -60.26
N GLU A 45 -60.90 69.69 -60.41
CA GLU A 45 -59.57 70.18 -60.03
C GLU A 45 -59.41 70.18 -58.51
N GLU A 46 -60.37 70.71 -57.75
CA GLU A 46 -60.37 70.64 -56.28
C GLU A 46 -60.30 69.19 -55.79
N VAL A 47 -61.09 68.27 -56.35
CA VAL A 47 -61.03 66.84 -55.98
C VAL A 47 -59.71 66.18 -56.39
N ARG A 48 -59.05 66.63 -57.46
CA ARG A 48 -57.73 66.12 -57.87
C ARG A 48 -56.63 66.64 -56.94
N GLU A 49 -56.71 67.89 -56.52
CA GLU A 49 -55.80 68.51 -55.56
C GLU A 49 -55.95 67.85 -54.18
N TYR A 50 -57.17 67.72 -53.67
CA TYR A 50 -57.45 67.00 -52.42
C TYR A 50 -57.00 65.53 -52.47
N ARG A 51 -57.22 64.84 -53.60
CA ARG A 51 -56.72 63.47 -53.79
C ARG A 51 -55.20 63.42 -53.82
N GLY A 52 -54.55 64.38 -54.47
CA GLY A 52 -53.09 64.50 -54.50
C GLY A 52 -52.52 64.76 -53.12
N ASP A 53 -53.11 65.65 -52.34
CA ASP A 53 -52.73 65.93 -50.95
C ASP A 53 -52.92 64.71 -50.04
N GLU A 54 -54.00 63.96 -50.21
CA GLU A 54 -54.26 62.75 -49.43
C GLU A 54 -53.30 61.61 -49.82
N GLU A 55 -53.02 61.44 -51.12
CA GLU A 55 -52.00 60.50 -51.63
C GLU A 55 -50.59 60.88 -51.17
N GLU A 56 -50.28 62.18 -51.06
CA GLU A 56 -48.99 62.65 -50.55
C GLU A 56 -48.86 62.46 -49.03
N LYS A 57 -49.96 62.67 -48.27
CA LYS A 57 -50.01 62.33 -46.83
C LYS A 57 -49.88 60.84 -46.61
N GLU A 58 -50.54 60.01 -47.41
CA GLU A 58 -50.47 58.56 -47.33
C GLU A 58 -49.05 58.06 -47.65
N LYS A 59 -48.41 58.59 -48.68
CA LYS A 59 -46.99 58.32 -48.97
C LYS A 59 -46.06 58.74 -47.83
N LYS A 60 -46.28 59.92 -47.23
CA LYS A 60 -45.49 60.38 -46.08
C LYS A 60 -45.67 59.45 -44.88
N ALA A 61 -46.90 59.02 -44.59
CA ALA A 61 -47.19 58.05 -43.53
C ALA A 61 -46.59 56.66 -43.82
N GLU A 62 -46.64 56.19 -45.07
CA GLU A 62 -45.98 54.96 -45.49
C GLU A 62 -44.46 55.05 -45.36
N GLU A 63 -43.87 56.20 -45.70
CA GLU A 63 -42.42 56.39 -45.58
C GLU A 63 -41.99 56.44 -44.11
N GLU A 64 -42.78 57.09 -43.24
CA GLU A 64 -42.56 57.12 -41.79
C GLU A 64 -42.69 55.73 -41.15
N THR A 65 -43.74 54.98 -41.50
CA THR A 65 -43.91 53.60 -41.03
C THR A 65 -42.80 52.69 -41.54
N ASN A 66 -42.34 52.85 -42.78
CA ASN A 66 -41.19 52.13 -43.32
C ASN A 66 -39.88 52.49 -42.60
N LYS A 67 -39.68 53.76 -42.21
CA LYS A 67 -38.52 54.18 -41.40
C LYS A 67 -38.54 53.52 -40.03
N ILE A 68 -39.69 53.52 -39.34
CA ILE A 68 -39.85 52.85 -38.05
C ILE A 68 -39.62 51.34 -38.17
N LEU A 69 -40.19 50.71 -39.19
CA LEU A 69 -39.98 49.27 -39.45
C LEU A 69 -38.51 48.94 -39.72
N ALA A 70 -37.79 49.77 -40.48
CA ALA A 70 -36.37 49.58 -40.73
C ALA A 70 -35.54 49.71 -39.44
N GLN A 71 -35.88 50.67 -38.58
CA GLN A 71 -35.21 50.91 -37.31
C GLN A 71 -35.42 49.74 -36.34
N LEU A 72 -36.67 49.27 -36.18
CA LEU A 72 -37.00 48.08 -35.37
C LEU A 72 -36.31 46.81 -35.89
N ARG A 73 -36.21 46.64 -37.22
CA ARG A 73 -35.47 45.51 -37.81
C ARG A 73 -33.98 45.58 -37.48
N ALA A 74 -33.37 46.75 -37.53
CA ALA A 74 -31.96 46.93 -37.18
C ALA A 74 -31.71 46.65 -35.68
N GLU A 75 -32.57 47.15 -34.80
CA GLU A 75 -32.50 46.88 -33.35
C GLU A 75 -32.66 45.40 -33.03
N LEU A 76 -33.57 44.69 -33.75
CA LEU A 76 -33.74 43.25 -33.61
C LEU A 76 -32.45 42.49 -33.99
N VAL A 77 -31.75 42.90 -35.06
CA VAL A 77 -30.46 42.30 -35.46
C VAL A 77 -29.41 42.49 -34.37
N VAL A 78 -29.28 43.71 -33.82
CA VAL A 78 -28.33 44.00 -32.74
C VAL A 78 -28.66 43.20 -31.47
N SER A 79 -29.95 43.10 -31.12
CA SER A 79 -30.41 42.28 -30.00
C SER A 79 -30.07 40.80 -30.19
N ASN A 80 -30.27 40.26 -31.39
CA ASN A 80 -29.93 38.88 -31.72
C ASN A 80 -28.42 38.61 -31.65
N GLU A 81 -27.58 39.55 -32.11
CA GLU A 81 -26.13 39.44 -31.97
C GLU A 81 -25.68 39.44 -30.51
N LEU A 82 -26.29 40.29 -29.67
CA LEU A 82 -26.04 40.32 -28.24
C LEU A 82 -26.48 39.02 -27.57
N GLN A 83 -27.65 38.49 -27.94
CA GLN A 83 -28.14 37.21 -27.44
C GLN A 83 -27.17 36.07 -27.79
N GLN A 84 -26.72 35.97 -29.03
CA GLN A 84 -25.71 34.96 -29.40
C GLN A 84 -24.40 35.13 -28.64
N LYS A 85 -23.94 36.36 -28.40
CA LYS A 85 -22.74 36.61 -27.59
C LYS A 85 -22.94 36.14 -26.15
N LEU A 86 -24.13 36.37 -25.59
CA LEU A 86 -24.48 35.92 -24.24
C LEU A 86 -24.54 34.39 -24.17
N GLU A 87 -25.19 33.74 -25.12
CA GLU A 87 -25.28 32.29 -25.23
C GLU A 87 -23.88 31.64 -25.31
N ARG A 88 -22.96 32.20 -26.11
CA ARG A 88 -21.58 31.71 -26.16
C ARG A 88 -20.87 31.81 -24.81
N LYS A 89 -21.09 32.90 -24.07
CA LYS A 89 -20.53 33.09 -22.72
C LYS A 89 -21.13 32.11 -21.72
N VAL A 90 -22.44 31.89 -21.78
CA VAL A 90 -23.13 30.90 -20.93
C VAL A 90 -22.56 29.51 -21.19
N ASN A 91 -22.50 29.08 -22.45
CA ASN A 91 -21.95 27.77 -22.81
C ASN A 91 -20.48 27.60 -22.37
N PHE A 92 -19.67 28.66 -22.48
CA PHE A 92 -18.28 28.63 -22.01
C PHE A 92 -18.21 28.42 -20.49
N ILE A 93 -18.98 29.19 -19.71
CA ILE A 93 -19.02 29.08 -18.25
C ILE A 93 -19.57 27.71 -17.83
N GLU A 94 -20.60 27.19 -18.50
CA GLU A 94 -21.14 25.85 -18.26
C GLU A 94 -20.06 24.78 -18.47
N SER A 95 -19.28 24.89 -19.55
CA SER A 95 -18.18 23.96 -19.83
C SER A 95 -17.05 24.03 -18.78
N GLU A 96 -16.71 25.23 -18.32
CA GLU A 96 -15.70 25.46 -17.29
C GLU A 96 -16.17 24.93 -15.93
N ASN A 97 -17.43 25.16 -15.58
CA ASN A 97 -18.05 24.61 -14.38
C ASN A 97 -18.05 23.08 -14.39
N ALA A 98 -18.35 22.44 -15.53
CA ALA A 98 -18.27 20.98 -15.65
C ALA A 98 -16.85 20.45 -15.42
N LEU A 99 -15.82 21.14 -15.93
CA LEU A 99 -14.42 20.79 -15.66
C LEU A 99 -14.06 20.94 -14.19
N LEU A 100 -14.52 22.03 -13.54
CA LEU A 100 -14.29 22.29 -12.12
C LEU A 100 -14.97 21.23 -11.24
N GLU A 101 -16.20 20.83 -11.57
CA GLU A 101 -16.90 19.74 -10.87
C GLU A 101 -16.15 18.41 -10.99
N ASN A 102 -15.62 18.08 -12.18
CA ASN A 102 -14.85 16.87 -12.36
C ASN A 102 -13.53 16.91 -11.55
N ARG A 103 -12.80 18.03 -11.60
CA ARG A 103 -11.60 18.22 -10.75
C ARG A 103 -11.94 18.11 -9.27
N GLN A 104 -13.07 18.66 -8.84
CA GLN A 104 -13.52 18.55 -7.46
C GLN A 104 -13.80 17.09 -7.08
N LYS A 105 -14.38 16.30 -7.99
CA LYS A 105 -14.62 14.87 -7.77
C LYS A 105 -13.32 14.08 -7.65
N GLU A 106 -12.36 14.30 -8.56
CA GLU A 106 -11.03 13.68 -8.51
C GLU A 106 -10.27 14.06 -7.22
N LEU A 107 -10.35 15.33 -6.81
CA LEU A 107 -9.77 15.78 -5.54
C LEU A 107 -10.41 15.09 -4.33
N LYS A 108 -11.74 14.91 -4.32
CA LYS A 108 -12.41 14.17 -3.25
C LYS A 108 -11.98 12.70 -3.20
N GLU A 109 -11.83 12.06 -4.36
CA GLU A 109 -11.38 10.67 -4.45
C GLU A 109 -9.93 10.50 -3.98
N THR A 110 -9.03 11.39 -4.42
CA THR A 110 -7.63 11.39 -3.95
C THR A 110 -7.51 11.64 -2.45
N ILE A 111 -8.28 12.58 -1.88
CA ILE A 111 -8.35 12.79 -0.43
C ILE A 111 -8.83 11.53 0.29
N ASN A 112 -9.87 10.86 -0.22
CA ASN A 112 -10.40 9.65 0.39
C ASN A 112 -9.37 8.50 0.37
N ASN A 113 -8.66 8.32 -0.73
CA ASN A 113 -7.61 7.31 -0.85
C ASN A 113 -6.44 7.58 0.13
N LEU A 114 -6.05 8.85 0.28
CA LEU A 114 -5.03 9.26 1.24
C LEU A 114 -5.49 9.04 2.69
N LEU A 115 -6.76 9.32 3.01
CA LEU A 115 -7.32 9.04 4.33
C LEU A 115 -7.32 7.54 4.64
N GLN A 116 -7.72 6.70 3.68
CA GLN A 116 -7.69 5.24 3.85
C GLN A 116 -6.26 4.72 4.02
N SER A 117 -5.30 5.23 3.24
CA SER A 117 -3.88 4.90 3.40
C SER A 117 -3.36 5.31 4.79
N ARG A 118 -3.68 6.52 5.24
CA ARG A 118 -3.32 7.00 6.59
C ARG A 118 -3.91 6.11 7.69
N GLU A 119 -5.18 5.75 7.60
CA GLU A 119 -5.81 4.86 8.59
C GLU A 119 -5.14 3.49 8.64
N SER A 120 -4.77 2.95 7.47
CA SER A 120 -4.05 1.69 7.35
C SER A 120 -2.67 1.78 8.02
N PHE A 121 -1.95 2.87 7.76
CA PHE A 121 -0.65 3.15 8.37
C PHE A 121 -0.74 3.30 9.89
N VAL A 122 -1.71 4.05 10.40
CA VAL A 122 -1.90 4.24 11.85
C VAL A 122 -2.17 2.91 12.54
N LYS A 123 -3.01 2.04 11.95
CA LYS A 123 -3.27 0.69 12.48
C LYS A 123 -2.00 -0.17 12.51
N ALA A 124 -1.21 -0.15 11.45
CA ALA A 124 0.06 -0.89 11.40
C ALA A 124 1.06 -0.39 12.45
N TYR A 125 1.15 0.92 12.64
CA TYR A 125 2.01 1.53 13.65
C TYR A 125 1.55 1.19 15.08
N GLU A 126 0.25 1.27 15.35
CA GLU A 126 -0.33 0.92 16.64
C GLU A 126 -0.08 -0.56 16.99
N LEU A 127 -0.27 -1.46 16.01
CA LEU A 127 0.03 -2.88 16.15
C LEU A 127 1.52 -3.13 16.45
N THR A 128 2.40 -2.46 15.71
CA THR A 128 3.86 -2.55 15.92
C THR A 128 4.28 -2.03 17.30
N SER A 129 3.68 -0.93 17.76
CA SER A 129 3.93 -0.39 19.10
C SER A 129 3.49 -1.38 20.19
N GLN A 130 2.33 -2.04 20.02
CA GLN A 130 1.85 -3.04 20.98
C GLN A 130 2.76 -4.28 21.02
N ILE A 131 3.23 -4.74 19.86
CA ILE A 131 4.21 -5.83 19.75
C ILE A 131 5.47 -5.51 20.57
N ILE A 132 6.09 -4.35 20.34
CA ILE A 132 7.31 -3.94 21.05
C ILE A 132 7.09 -3.95 22.57
N THR A 133 5.94 -3.45 23.04
CA THR A 133 5.64 -3.47 24.49
C THR A 133 5.53 -4.89 25.04
N PHE A 134 4.85 -5.82 24.34
CA PHE A 134 4.71 -7.20 24.82
C PHE A 134 5.99 -8.02 24.73
N GLU A 135 6.88 -7.72 23.79
CA GLU A 135 8.24 -8.29 23.75
C GLU A 135 9.05 -7.87 24.99
N HIS A 136 8.97 -6.59 25.38
CA HIS A 136 9.65 -6.09 26.57
C HIS A 136 9.06 -6.64 27.87
N ASP A 137 7.75 -6.87 27.91
CA ASP A 137 7.05 -7.45 29.07
C ASP A 137 7.24 -8.98 29.20
N GLY A 138 7.95 -9.62 28.25
CA GLY A 138 8.22 -11.06 28.24
C GLY A 138 6.98 -11.94 28.00
N ASN A 139 5.88 -11.35 27.54
CA ASN A 139 4.60 -12.03 27.34
C ASN A 139 4.46 -12.47 25.88
N TRP A 140 5.35 -13.38 25.47
CA TRP A 140 5.54 -13.83 24.08
C TRP A 140 4.29 -14.44 23.44
N SER A 141 3.35 -14.97 24.23
CA SER A 141 2.08 -15.50 23.71
C SER A 141 1.18 -14.40 23.13
N LYS A 142 1.09 -13.23 23.78
CA LYS A 142 0.33 -12.09 23.26
C LYS A 142 1.06 -11.42 22.10
N ALA A 143 2.39 -11.32 22.17
CA ALA A 143 3.20 -10.83 21.05
C ALA A 143 3.00 -11.69 19.78
N LEU A 144 2.91 -13.02 19.95
CA LEU A 144 2.64 -13.96 18.84
C LEU A 144 1.26 -13.72 18.18
N GLU A 145 0.22 -13.44 18.96
CA GLU A 145 -1.11 -13.10 18.42
C GLU A 145 -1.08 -11.80 17.60
N PHE A 146 -0.35 -10.78 18.07
CA PHE A 146 -0.20 -9.53 17.33
C PHE A 146 0.67 -9.68 16.07
N TYR A 147 1.69 -10.54 16.09
CA TYR A 147 2.45 -10.92 14.90
C TYR A 147 1.60 -11.69 13.88
N ASP A 148 0.76 -12.64 14.32
CA ASP A 148 -0.18 -13.35 13.44
C ASP A 148 -1.20 -12.38 12.83
N LEU A 149 -1.71 -11.42 13.62
CA LEU A 149 -2.60 -10.38 13.13
C LEU A 149 -1.90 -9.46 12.10
N GLN A 150 -0.61 -9.15 12.30
CA GLN A 150 0.19 -8.36 11.37
C GLN A 150 0.35 -9.07 10.02
N VAL A 151 0.72 -10.36 10.04
CA VAL A 151 0.88 -11.21 8.85
C VAL A 151 -0.46 -11.44 8.13
N ARG A 152 -1.56 -11.56 8.86
CA ARG A 152 -2.92 -11.66 8.28
C ARG A 152 -3.44 -10.35 7.72
N SER A 153 -2.95 -9.22 8.23
CA SER A 153 -3.35 -7.88 7.78
C SER A 153 -2.53 -7.34 6.62
N GLU A 154 -1.42 -7.99 6.25
CA GLU A 154 -0.64 -7.67 5.05
C GLU A 154 -1.50 -7.94 3.80
N PRO A 155 -1.86 -6.90 3.02
CA PRO A 155 -2.47 -7.14 1.72
C PRO A 155 -1.37 -7.74 0.84
N MET A 156 -1.61 -8.92 0.26
CA MET A 156 -0.81 -9.42 -0.87
C MET A 156 -0.92 -8.43 -2.03
N LEU A 157 -0.08 -7.41 -2.04
CA LEU A 157 0.17 -6.59 -3.21
C LEU A 157 1.03 -7.44 -4.15
N HIS A 158 0.40 -8.28 -4.96
CA HIS A 158 0.85 -8.69 -6.30
C HIS A 158 -0.13 -9.70 -6.91
N THR A 159 -1.17 -9.23 -7.58
CA THR A 159 -1.58 -9.73 -8.91
C THR A 159 -2.73 -8.88 -9.47
N SER A 160 -2.40 -8.01 -10.42
CA SER A 160 -3.32 -7.65 -11.51
C SER A 160 -2.46 -7.39 -12.73
N GLY A 161 -2.47 -8.34 -13.66
CA GLY A 161 -1.98 -8.09 -15.00
C GLY A 161 -2.98 -7.19 -15.73
N SER A 162 -2.50 -6.20 -16.46
CA SER A 162 -2.83 -6.01 -17.88
C SER A 162 -2.15 -4.75 -18.42
N THR A 163 -1.35 -4.96 -19.47
CA THR A 163 -1.24 -4.15 -20.69
C THR A 163 -0.84 -2.66 -20.59
N ASN A 164 0.40 -2.40 -21.03
CA ASN A 164 0.77 -1.41 -22.05
C ASN A 164 -0.14 -0.17 -22.19
N PHE A 165 0.27 0.94 -21.56
CA PHE A 165 0.25 2.23 -22.26
C PHE A 165 1.37 3.12 -21.70
N SER A 166 2.43 3.24 -22.49
CA SER A 166 3.51 4.21 -22.31
C SER A 166 2.98 5.62 -22.60
N ILE A 167 3.00 6.50 -21.60
CA ILE A 167 3.14 7.94 -21.83
C ILE A 167 4.30 8.41 -20.95
N GLU A 168 5.43 8.67 -21.60
CA GLU A 168 6.52 9.47 -21.07
C GLU A 168 6.00 10.86 -20.72
N ASN A 169 6.17 11.30 -19.48
CA ASN A 169 6.77 12.62 -19.27
C ASN A 169 7.38 12.79 -17.88
N SER A 170 8.70 12.93 -17.90
CA SER A 170 9.59 13.65 -16.98
C SER A 170 9.03 14.23 -15.68
N GLN A 171 9.47 13.65 -14.54
CA GLN A 171 10.16 14.34 -13.44
C GLN A 171 10.66 13.31 -12.41
N GLY A 172 11.88 12.82 -12.65
CA GLY A 172 12.63 11.98 -11.73
C GLY A 172 13.49 12.84 -10.80
N ALA A 173 13.42 12.55 -9.50
CA ALA A 173 14.56 12.46 -8.57
C ALA A 173 14.10 12.38 -7.10
N ALA A 174 12.95 12.97 -6.74
CA ALA A 174 12.51 13.03 -5.34
C ALA A 174 11.70 11.80 -4.87
N HIS A 175 10.97 11.13 -5.78
CA HIS A 175 10.13 9.98 -5.41
C HIS A 175 10.90 8.66 -5.24
N ALA A 176 12.14 8.56 -5.76
CA ALA A 176 12.98 7.37 -5.60
C ALA A 176 13.62 7.25 -4.20
N SER A 177 13.64 8.35 -3.44
CA SER A 177 14.20 8.39 -2.09
C SER A 177 13.16 8.10 -1.01
N LEU A 178 11.87 8.34 -1.29
CA LEU A 178 10.78 8.07 -0.33
C LEU A 178 10.40 6.58 -0.31
N SER A 179 10.33 5.94 -1.48
CA SER A 179 10.00 4.51 -1.59
C SER A 179 11.05 3.60 -0.95
N ARG A 180 12.33 4.01 -0.96
CA ARG A 180 13.43 3.25 -0.36
C ARG A 180 13.42 3.22 1.17
N ILE A 181 12.83 4.22 1.82
CA ILE A 181 12.77 4.31 3.29
C ILE A 181 11.52 3.60 3.81
N GLU A 182 10.42 3.64 3.06
CA GLU A 182 9.18 2.91 3.39
C GLU A 182 9.37 1.38 3.32
N ASP A 183 10.12 0.88 2.32
CA ASP A 183 10.41 -0.56 2.14
C ASP A 183 11.29 -1.15 3.26
N GLU A 184 12.20 -0.37 3.86
CA GLU A 184 13.09 -0.88 4.91
C GLU A 184 12.42 -1.00 6.29
N MET A 185 11.38 -0.19 6.56
CA MET A 185 10.64 -0.23 7.84
C MET A 185 9.42 -1.14 7.81
N MET A 186 8.80 -1.37 6.65
CA MET A 186 7.54 -2.14 6.55
C MET A 186 7.72 -3.62 6.21
N HIS A 187 8.87 -4.04 5.68
CA HIS A 187 9.08 -5.44 5.26
C HIS A 187 10.12 -6.22 6.07
N LYS A 188 10.77 -5.58 7.04
CA LYS A 188 11.69 -6.26 7.94
C LYS A 188 11.10 -6.34 9.35
N LYS A 189 10.75 -7.57 9.75
CA LYS A 189 10.80 -8.16 11.12
C LYS A 189 9.53 -8.88 11.66
N PRO A 190 8.39 -9.09 10.97
CA PRO A 190 7.30 -9.86 11.59
C PRO A 190 7.73 -11.32 11.80
N TYR A 191 8.39 -11.93 10.81
CA TYR A 191 8.82 -13.33 10.85
C TYR A 191 9.92 -13.61 11.87
N LYS A 192 10.83 -12.65 12.10
CA LYS A 192 11.91 -12.77 13.10
C LYS A 192 11.38 -12.76 14.53
N GLY A 193 10.40 -11.90 14.82
CA GLY A 193 9.72 -11.85 16.12
C GLY A 193 8.83 -13.06 16.35
N LEU A 194 8.11 -13.51 15.30
CA LEU A 194 7.29 -14.72 15.32
C LEU A 194 8.13 -15.97 15.66
N ILE A 195 9.26 -16.17 14.97
CA ILE A 195 10.15 -17.31 15.20
C ILE A 195 10.78 -17.28 16.59
N ARG A 196 11.23 -16.10 17.06
CA ARG A 196 11.77 -15.97 18.43
C ARG A 196 10.71 -16.25 19.50
N SER A 197 9.48 -15.79 19.29
CA SER A 197 8.36 -16.06 20.20
C SER A 197 8.03 -17.55 20.24
N LEU A 198 7.95 -18.22 19.08
CA LEU A 198 7.73 -19.67 18.98
C LEU A 198 8.87 -20.48 19.59
N GLN A 199 10.12 -20.03 19.42
CA GLN A 199 11.32 -20.63 20.00
C GLN A 199 11.34 -20.50 21.52
N GLN A 200 10.91 -19.37 22.07
CA GLN A 200 10.85 -19.12 23.52
C GLN A 200 9.70 -19.88 24.20
N ILE A 201 8.57 -20.07 23.50
CA ILE A 201 7.42 -20.85 23.96
C ILE A 201 7.70 -22.36 23.93
N GLY A 202 8.68 -22.80 23.11
CA GLY A 202 9.11 -24.21 23.04
C GLY A 202 8.27 -25.07 22.10
N SER A 203 7.53 -24.48 21.17
CA SER A 203 6.68 -25.20 20.21
C SER A 203 7.47 -25.66 18.98
N SER A 204 8.36 -26.65 19.17
CA SER A 204 9.25 -27.17 18.11
C SER A 204 8.48 -27.66 16.87
N HIS A 205 7.35 -28.33 17.07
CA HIS A 205 6.56 -28.88 15.96
C HIS A 205 5.86 -27.81 15.11
N VAL A 206 5.42 -26.71 15.72
CA VAL A 206 4.79 -25.59 14.98
C VAL A 206 5.84 -24.84 14.18
N LEU A 207 7.05 -24.71 14.73
CA LEU A 207 8.19 -24.14 14.02
C LEU A 207 8.56 -24.98 12.80
N ASP A 208 8.61 -26.31 12.94
CA ASP A 208 8.92 -27.22 11.83
C ASP A 208 7.87 -27.18 10.72
N VAL A 209 6.58 -27.17 11.08
CA VAL A 209 5.47 -27.06 10.12
C VAL A 209 5.46 -25.69 9.43
N TYR A 210 5.80 -24.63 10.14
CA TYR A 210 5.93 -23.28 9.60
C TYR A 210 7.12 -23.17 8.63
N CYS A 211 8.29 -23.71 9.01
CA CYS A 211 9.46 -23.84 8.13
C CYS A 211 9.15 -24.67 6.88
N GLN A 212 8.40 -25.77 7.00
CA GLN A 212 7.92 -26.56 5.86
C GLN A 212 6.93 -25.80 4.96
N GLY A 213 6.01 -25.02 5.53
CA GLY A 213 5.07 -24.18 4.79
C GLY A 213 5.77 -23.10 3.96
N LEU A 214 6.78 -22.45 4.53
CA LEU A 214 7.61 -21.44 3.86
C LEU A 214 8.46 -22.04 2.73
N THR A 215 8.92 -23.28 2.86
CA THR A 215 9.67 -23.97 1.79
C THR A 215 8.79 -24.39 0.59
N SER A 216 7.48 -24.55 0.78
CA SER A 216 6.53 -24.87 -0.30
C SER A 216 6.23 -23.66 -1.21
N GLN A 217 6.38 -22.43 -0.71
CA GLN A 217 6.20 -21.20 -1.49
C GLN A 217 7.52 -20.79 -2.20
N LYS A 218 8.05 -21.73 -3.00
CA LYS A 218 9.41 -21.73 -3.57
C LYS A 218 9.69 -20.66 -4.66
N GLY A 219 8.82 -19.65 -4.80
CA GLY A 219 8.86 -18.70 -5.91
C GLY A 219 9.54 -17.35 -5.64
N GLN A 220 9.52 -16.83 -4.40
CA GLN A 220 9.81 -15.41 -4.17
C GLN A 220 10.96 -15.09 -3.18
N PHE A 221 11.46 -16.06 -2.42
CA PHE A 221 12.39 -15.80 -1.29
C PHE A 221 13.86 -16.18 -1.55
N GLN A 222 14.32 -16.21 -2.80
CA GLN A 222 15.70 -16.61 -3.14
C GLN A 222 16.80 -15.62 -2.68
N ARG A 223 16.52 -14.63 -1.84
CA ARG A 223 17.52 -13.63 -1.40
C ARG A 223 17.55 -13.27 0.09
N ASP A 224 16.92 -14.07 0.95
CA ASP A 224 17.05 -13.81 2.39
C ASP A 224 18.22 -14.60 2.97
N LEU A 225 19.37 -13.93 3.06
CA LEU A 225 20.53 -14.33 3.86
C LEU A 225 20.11 -14.78 5.28
N GLU A 226 19.06 -14.15 5.81
CA GLU A 226 18.46 -14.45 7.11
C GLU A 226 17.81 -15.86 7.18
N PHE A 227 17.30 -16.41 6.07
CA PHE A 227 16.72 -17.76 6.04
C PHE A 227 17.81 -18.84 6.15
N THR A 228 18.91 -18.67 5.41
CA THR A 228 20.08 -19.54 5.54
C THR A 228 20.73 -19.43 6.92
N GLU A 229 20.77 -18.24 7.52
CA GLU A 229 21.24 -18.06 8.90
C GLU A 229 20.34 -18.79 9.90
N LEU A 230 19.01 -18.74 9.75
CA LEU A 230 18.10 -19.43 10.66
C LEU A 230 18.15 -20.95 10.51
N GLN A 231 18.30 -21.46 9.28
CA GLN A 231 18.47 -22.89 9.05
C GLN A 231 19.78 -23.40 9.67
N THR A 232 20.89 -22.70 9.43
CA THR A 232 22.18 -23.05 10.02
C THR A 232 22.17 -22.94 11.55
N LEU A 233 21.45 -21.96 12.12
CA LEU A 233 21.28 -21.85 13.57
C LEU A 233 20.46 -23.01 14.17
N ALA A 234 19.42 -23.49 13.48
CA ALA A 234 18.65 -24.64 13.92
C ALA A 234 19.52 -25.91 13.92
N GLU A 235 20.26 -26.14 12.84
CA GLU A 235 21.19 -27.27 12.70
C GLU A 235 22.28 -27.24 13.80
N LEU A 236 22.91 -26.07 14.03
CA LEU A 236 23.91 -25.89 15.09
C LEU A 236 23.34 -26.13 16.51
N ARG A 237 22.05 -25.82 16.72
CA ARG A 237 21.39 -26.05 18.02
C ARG A 237 21.10 -27.53 18.26
N GLU A 238 20.77 -28.28 17.22
CA GLU A 238 20.65 -29.73 17.32
C GLU A 238 22.01 -30.38 17.65
N GLU A 239 23.08 -29.95 16.98
CA GLU A 239 24.44 -30.40 17.27
C GLU A 239 24.86 -30.08 18.71
N GLU A 240 24.60 -28.86 19.21
CA GLU A 240 24.90 -28.47 20.59
C GLU A 240 24.20 -29.39 21.60
N ASN A 241 22.93 -29.72 21.35
CA ASN A 241 22.17 -30.62 22.21
C ASN A 241 22.72 -32.05 22.21
N LEU A 242 23.17 -32.54 21.06
CA LEU A 242 23.80 -33.85 20.93
C LEU A 242 25.14 -33.89 21.69
N LEU A 243 25.99 -32.87 21.51
CA LEU A 243 27.26 -32.74 22.22
C LEU A 243 27.05 -32.60 23.74
N LEU A 244 26.01 -31.89 24.18
CA LEU A 244 25.66 -31.81 25.61
C LEU A 244 25.21 -33.15 26.19
N LYS A 245 24.54 -33.99 25.40
CA LYS A 245 24.19 -35.36 25.80
C LYS A 245 25.45 -36.22 25.93
N GLU A 246 26.32 -36.23 24.93
CA GLU A 246 27.57 -36.99 24.94
C GLU A 246 28.50 -36.54 26.08
N ARG A 247 28.64 -35.23 26.30
CA ARG A 247 29.42 -34.69 27.43
C ARG A 247 28.89 -35.18 28.78
N ARG A 248 27.57 -35.32 28.95
CA ARG A 248 26.98 -35.87 30.17
C ARG A 248 27.32 -37.35 30.34
N GLU A 249 27.24 -38.12 29.27
CA GLU A 249 27.57 -39.56 29.25
C GLU A 249 29.05 -39.78 29.59
N LEU A 250 29.96 -39.07 28.90
CA LEU A 250 31.40 -39.10 29.18
C LEU A 250 31.72 -38.68 30.61
N LYS A 251 31.02 -37.67 31.14
CA LYS A 251 31.21 -37.24 32.54
C LYS A 251 30.81 -38.35 33.53
N MET A 252 29.76 -39.11 33.24
CA MET A 252 29.35 -40.26 34.06
C MET A 252 30.37 -41.40 33.97
N GLU A 253 30.88 -41.68 32.77
CA GLU A 253 31.91 -42.72 32.58
C GLU A 253 33.22 -42.37 33.28
N VAL A 254 33.68 -41.11 33.16
CA VAL A 254 34.86 -40.63 33.89
C VAL A 254 34.67 -40.74 35.40
N ALA A 255 33.49 -40.42 35.93
CA ALA A 255 33.19 -40.59 37.34
C ALA A 255 33.25 -42.07 37.76
N ALA A 256 32.70 -42.98 36.96
CA ALA A 256 32.76 -44.43 37.21
C ALA A 256 34.21 -44.96 37.18
N LEU A 257 35.01 -44.56 36.19
CA LEU A 257 36.42 -44.94 36.08
C LEU A 257 37.26 -44.42 37.26
N ARG A 258 37.00 -43.19 37.75
CA ARG A 258 37.66 -42.65 38.94
C ARG A 258 37.40 -43.51 40.17
N VAL A 259 36.14 -43.90 40.40
CA VAL A 259 35.78 -44.77 41.53
C VAL A 259 36.45 -46.13 41.41
N ASN A 260 36.48 -46.72 40.21
CA ASN A 260 37.15 -48.01 39.98
C ASN A 260 38.66 -47.93 40.20
N LEU A 261 39.32 -46.85 39.75
CA LEU A 261 40.74 -46.62 39.99
C LEU A 261 41.05 -46.49 41.49
N GLU A 262 40.25 -45.74 42.22
CA GLU A 262 40.40 -45.56 43.67
C GLU A 262 40.24 -46.91 44.40
N LYS A 263 39.27 -47.72 43.99
CA LYS A 263 39.07 -49.09 44.48
C LYS A 263 40.31 -49.96 44.23
N GLN A 264 40.89 -49.91 43.03
CA GLN A 264 42.12 -50.66 42.70
C GLN A 264 43.34 -50.15 43.47
N ARG A 265 43.44 -48.85 43.73
CA ARG A 265 44.50 -48.28 44.59
C ARG A 265 44.38 -48.80 46.01
N ALA A 266 43.17 -48.78 46.58
CA ALA A 266 42.92 -49.27 47.93
C ALA A 266 43.28 -50.77 48.10
N THR A 267 42.94 -51.62 47.11
CA THR A 267 43.32 -53.05 47.13
C THR A 267 44.82 -53.27 46.95
N SER A 268 45.48 -52.48 46.08
CA SER A 268 46.92 -52.54 45.92
C SER A 268 47.66 -52.17 47.20
N GLU A 269 47.22 -51.10 47.87
CA GLU A 269 47.80 -50.67 49.14
C GLU A 269 47.58 -51.67 50.27
N SER A 270 46.37 -52.24 50.39
CA SER A 270 46.10 -53.26 51.41
C SER A 270 46.96 -54.51 51.18
N LEU A 271 47.15 -54.91 49.92
CA LEU A 271 48.05 -56.01 49.56
C LEU A 271 49.51 -55.69 49.90
N LYS A 272 49.98 -54.47 49.65
CA LYS A 272 51.34 -54.02 50.03
C LYS A 272 51.52 -54.08 51.55
N ARG A 273 50.55 -53.57 52.33
CA ARG A 273 50.57 -53.65 53.80
C ARG A 273 50.63 -55.10 54.28
N MET A 274 49.78 -55.97 53.74
CA MET A 274 49.76 -57.40 54.09
C MET A 274 51.11 -58.08 53.80
N LYS A 275 51.71 -57.83 52.63
CA LYS A 275 53.02 -58.38 52.26
C LYS A 275 54.13 -57.89 53.19
N PHE A 276 54.10 -56.61 53.59
CA PHE A 276 55.06 -56.06 54.54
C PHE A 276 54.95 -56.73 55.91
N HIS A 277 53.73 -56.84 56.46
CA HIS A 277 53.49 -57.51 57.74
C HIS A 277 53.92 -58.98 57.71
N TYR A 278 53.64 -59.70 56.61
CA TYR A 278 54.08 -61.08 56.44
C TYR A 278 55.62 -61.19 56.45
N GLY A 279 56.33 -60.28 55.80
CA GLY A 279 57.80 -60.25 55.80
C GLY A 279 58.40 -60.08 57.20
N VAL A 280 57.86 -59.13 57.99
CA VAL A 280 58.31 -58.91 59.38
C VAL A 280 58.01 -60.11 60.27
N PHE A 281 56.81 -60.69 60.16
CA PHE A 281 56.45 -61.90 60.91
C PHE A 281 57.34 -63.10 60.53
N PHE A 282 57.60 -63.31 59.24
CA PHE A 282 58.48 -64.38 58.78
C PHE A 282 59.91 -64.21 59.29
N ALA A 283 60.46 -62.99 59.26
CA ALA A 283 61.78 -62.70 59.79
C ALA A 283 61.85 -62.98 61.30
N TYR A 284 60.84 -62.56 62.08
CA TYR A 284 60.73 -62.86 63.50
C TYR A 284 60.70 -64.38 63.78
N MET A 285 59.85 -65.12 63.05
CA MET A 285 59.73 -66.57 63.19
C MET A 285 61.05 -67.28 62.90
N ARG A 286 61.77 -66.87 61.84
CA ARG A 286 63.10 -67.41 61.51
C ARG A 286 64.14 -67.09 62.57
N LEU A 287 64.12 -65.88 63.13
CA LEU A 287 65.00 -65.50 64.24
C LEU A 287 64.77 -66.40 65.45
N ARG A 288 63.51 -66.60 65.85
CA ARG A 288 63.13 -67.47 66.96
C ARG A 288 63.51 -68.94 66.74
N GLU A 289 63.35 -69.44 65.52
CA GLU A 289 63.80 -70.78 65.15
C GLU A 289 65.32 -70.93 65.35
N GLN A 290 66.09 -69.92 64.91
CA GLN A 290 67.54 -69.92 65.06
C GLN A 290 67.97 -69.80 66.54
N GLU A 291 67.29 -68.99 67.34
CA GLU A 291 67.54 -68.90 68.79
C GLU A 291 67.33 -70.25 69.49
N ILE A 292 66.23 -70.95 69.19
CA ILE A 292 65.95 -72.28 69.74
C ILE A 292 67.04 -73.27 69.34
N ARG A 293 67.46 -73.25 68.06
CA ARG A 293 68.54 -74.11 67.55
C ARG A 293 69.87 -73.84 68.25
N ASN A 294 70.22 -72.57 68.44
CA ASN A 294 71.43 -72.17 69.17
C ASN A 294 71.39 -72.66 70.63
N LEU A 295 70.26 -72.47 71.33
CA LEU A 295 70.08 -72.93 72.71
C LEU A 295 70.16 -74.46 72.82
N MET A 296 69.56 -75.18 71.85
CA MET A 296 69.61 -76.64 71.78
C MET A 296 71.03 -77.16 71.57
N TRP A 297 71.82 -76.52 70.71
CA TRP A 297 73.22 -76.89 70.50
C TRP A 297 74.08 -76.64 71.76
N ILE A 298 73.88 -75.50 72.42
CA ILE A 298 74.60 -75.18 73.67
C ILE A 298 74.24 -76.20 74.76
N SER A 299 72.96 -76.54 74.92
CA SER A 299 72.54 -77.52 75.92
C SER A 299 73.12 -78.92 75.64
N GLU A 300 73.22 -79.33 74.37
CA GLU A 300 73.89 -80.56 73.95
C GLU A 300 75.40 -80.55 74.25
N CYS A 301 76.09 -79.46 73.93
CA CYS A 301 77.52 -79.30 74.24
C CYS A 301 77.79 -79.35 75.76
N VAL A 302 76.90 -78.78 76.57
CA VAL A 302 76.97 -78.84 78.04
C VAL A 302 76.72 -80.27 78.52
N ALA A 303 75.70 -80.95 78.00
CA ALA A 303 75.37 -82.33 78.36
C ALA A 303 76.51 -83.32 78.01
N GLN A 304 77.23 -83.09 76.90
CA GLN A 304 78.35 -83.92 76.46
C GLN A 304 79.72 -83.47 77.01
N ASN A 305 79.77 -82.42 77.85
CA ASN A 305 80.98 -81.80 78.39
C ASN A 305 82.00 -81.35 77.31
N GLN A 306 81.52 -80.97 76.12
CA GLN A 306 82.34 -80.53 74.96
C GLN A 306 82.28 -79.00 74.79
N LYS A 307 82.65 -78.25 75.84
CA LYS A 307 82.51 -76.79 75.88
C LYS A 307 83.35 -76.05 74.82
N SER A 308 84.43 -76.64 74.31
CA SER A 308 85.28 -76.04 73.28
C SER A 308 84.61 -75.94 71.90
N ARG A 309 83.56 -76.74 71.64
CA ARG A 309 82.88 -76.86 70.33
C ARG A 309 81.61 -76.03 70.20
N VAL A 310 81.28 -75.24 71.23
CA VAL A 310 80.09 -74.40 71.22
C VAL A 310 80.09 -73.44 70.03
N HIS A 311 81.25 -72.93 69.64
CA HIS A 311 81.40 -72.00 68.52
C HIS A 311 81.20 -72.63 67.14
N ASP A 312 81.19 -73.96 67.01
CA ASP A 312 81.14 -74.64 65.71
C ASP A 312 79.80 -74.44 64.98
N SER A 313 78.69 -74.42 65.73
CA SER A 313 77.33 -74.43 65.16
C SER A 313 76.44 -73.26 65.63
N VAL A 314 76.91 -72.41 66.54
CA VAL A 314 76.16 -71.24 66.99
C VAL A 314 76.24 -70.15 65.94
N VAL A 315 75.08 -69.68 65.47
CA VAL A 315 74.99 -68.53 64.58
C VAL A 315 74.68 -67.28 65.41
N PHE A 316 75.58 -66.30 65.40
CA PHE A 316 75.36 -65.02 66.10
C PHE A 316 74.28 -64.20 65.40
N ILE A 317 73.32 -63.70 66.19
CA ILE A 317 72.12 -63.05 65.67
C ILE A 317 72.27 -61.52 65.56
N PHE A 318 73.31 -60.91 66.11
CA PHE A 318 73.73 -59.52 65.81
C PHE A 318 75.24 -59.37 65.99
#